data_AF-A0A0A6ZE47-F1
#
_entry.id   AF-A0A0A6ZE47-F1
#
_cell.length_a   1.000
_cell.length_b   1.000
_cell.length_c   1.000
_cell.angle_alpha   90.00
_cell.angle_beta   90.00
_cell.angle_gamma   90.00
#
_symmetry.space_group_name_H-M   'P 1'
#
loop_
_entity.id
_entity.type
_entity.pdbx_description
1 polymer ?
#
loop_
_entity_poly.entity_id
_entity_poly.type
_entity_poly.pdbx_seq_one_letter_code
_entity_poly.pdbx_strand_id
1 'polypeptide(L)'
;QCNVPLPKLQLPPSSENLNLDDVPVLELFSVYACLRSFSTLLFLSPFELEDLVAAVKSKIPSVLFDSIHVSILQTLRKHLEFLSNEGCQSASICLRNLNWDFLDLVTWPMFMAEYLLIHGSGFKTSFDGNHLMVRTDYYKQPAILKLEILQYLCDDMIEADAIRSELNRRSLVTETGMGFDQNIYFDICKKRKAVMNVSGGSCLSEEIMDDATDWNSDECCLCKMDGNLICCDGCPAAFHSRCVGIASDSLPEGDWYCPE
;
A
#
# COMPACT_ATOMS: atom_id res chain seq x y z
N GLN A 1 -9.51 -26.76 -48.78
CA GLN A 1 -10.34 -26.99 -47.58
C GLN A 1 -9.40 -27.21 -46.40
N CYS A 2 -9.15 -26.19 -45.58
CA CYS A 2 -8.41 -26.36 -44.33
C CYS A 2 -9.12 -25.57 -43.22
N ASN A 3 -10.28 -26.07 -42.79
CA ASN A 3 -10.90 -25.68 -41.53
C ASN A 3 -10.84 -26.91 -40.63
N VAL A 4 -9.68 -27.16 -40.01
CA VAL A 4 -9.59 -28.09 -38.89
C VAL A 4 -9.86 -27.26 -37.63
N PRO A 5 -10.94 -27.52 -36.88
CA PRO A 5 -11.19 -26.81 -35.63
C PRO A 5 -10.05 -27.13 -34.65
N LEU A 6 -9.43 -26.10 -34.09
CA LEU A 6 -8.46 -26.25 -33.00
C LEU A 6 -9.11 -27.06 -31.86
N PRO A 7 -8.42 -28.08 -31.30
CA PRO A 7 -8.91 -28.82 -30.15
C PRO A 7 -9.23 -27.84 -29.03
N LYS A 8 -10.44 -27.91 -28.46
CA LYS A 8 -10.78 -27.14 -27.27
C LYS A 8 -9.78 -27.49 -26.17
N LEU A 9 -9.02 -26.48 -25.74
CA LEU A 9 -8.14 -26.59 -24.59
C LEU A 9 -8.99 -27.01 -23.38
N GLN A 10 -8.76 -28.23 -22.88
CA GLN A 10 -9.32 -28.65 -21.61
C GLN A 10 -8.46 -28.03 -20.53
N LEU A 11 -9.00 -26.99 -19.89
CA LEU A 11 -8.39 -26.41 -18.71
C LEU A 11 -8.44 -27.45 -17.57
N PRO A 12 -7.41 -27.51 -16.71
CA PRO A 12 -7.47 -28.30 -15.50
C PRO A 12 -8.66 -27.86 -14.63
N PRO A 13 -9.16 -28.74 -13.74
CA PRO A 13 -10.17 -28.35 -12.76
C PRO A 13 -9.63 -27.20 -11.90
N SER A 14 -10.48 -26.23 -11.59
CA SER A 14 -10.14 -25.14 -10.68
C SER A 14 -9.73 -25.70 -9.31
N SER A 15 -8.78 -25.02 -8.64
CA SER A 15 -8.39 -25.40 -7.29
C SER A 15 -9.56 -25.25 -6.31
N GLU A 16 -9.73 -26.22 -5.41
CA GLU A 16 -10.79 -26.20 -4.37
C GLU A 16 -10.39 -25.40 -3.12
N ASN A 17 -9.16 -24.89 -3.05
CA ASN A 17 -8.59 -24.28 -1.84
C ASN A 17 -9.20 -22.91 -1.49
N LEU A 18 -9.73 -22.19 -2.48
CA LEU A 18 -10.25 -20.84 -2.29
C LEU A 18 -11.72 -20.77 -2.75
N ASN A 19 -12.65 -20.78 -1.80
CA ASN A 19 -14.07 -20.62 -2.12
C ASN A 19 -14.39 -19.15 -2.43
N LEU A 20 -14.37 -18.82 -3.72
CA LEU A 20 -14.69 -17.49 -4.26
C LEU A 20 -16.16 -17.36 -4.69
N ASP A 21 -17.03 -18.30 -4.30
CA ASP A 21 -18.45 -18.21 -4.62
C ASP A 21 -19.03 -16.89 -4.07
N ASP A 22 -19.79 -16.20 -4.92
CA ASP A 22 -20.40 -14.88 -4.66
C ASP A 22 -19.42 -13.73 -4.36
N VAL A 23 -18.13 -13.89 -4.73
CA VAL A 23 -17.12 -12.84 -4.60
C VAL A 23 -16.66 -12.37 -5.99
N PRO A 24 -16.73 -11.07 -6.31
CA PRO A 24 -16.17 -10.52 -7.54
C PRO A 24 -14.65 -10.69 -7.55
N VAL A 25 -14.16 -11.59 -8.41
CA VAL A 25 -12.78 -12.07 -8.38
C VAL A 25 -11.79 -10.96 -8.74
N LEU A 26 -12.10 -10.14 -9.75
CA LEU A 26 -11.19 -9.09 -10.22
C LEU A 26 -11.00 -8.01 -9.15
N GLU A 27 -12.09 -7.60 -8.53
CA GLU A 27 -12.15 -6.60 -7.46
C GLU A 27 -11.40 -7.11 -6.23
N LEU A 28 -11.54 -8.41 -5.91
CA LEU A 28 -10.83 -9.04 -4.79
C LEU A 28 -9.32 -8.98 -4.98
N PHE A 29 -8.84 -9.40 -6.15
CA PHE A 29 -7.41 -9.37 -6.46
C PHE A 29 -6.88 -7.94 -6.54
N SER A 30 -7.66 -7.00 -7.07
CA SER A 30 -7.27 -5.59 -7.17
C SER A 30 -7.12 -4.97 -5.78
N VAL A 31 -8.09 -5.19 -4.89
CA VAL A 31 -8.03 -4.75 -3.49
C VAL A 31 -6.87 -5.43 -2.76
N TYR A 32 -6.72 -6.75 -2.87
CA TYR A 32 -5.64 -7.48 -2.21
C TYR A 32 -4.26 -6.97 -2.67
N ALA A 33 -4.06 -6.81 -3.97
CA ALA A 33 -2.81 -6.32 -4.53
C ALA A 33 -2.49 -4.89 -4.07
N CYS A 34 -3.50 -4.01 -4.02
CA CYS A 34 -3.35 -2.65 -3.50
C CYS A 34 -2.92 -2.66 -2.03
N LEU A 35 -3.64 -3.39 -1.17
CA LEU A 35 -3.33 -3.49 0.26
C LEU A 35 -1.93 -4.08 0.51
N ARG A 36 -1.55 -5.10 -0.24
CA ARG A 36 -0.24 -5.72 -0.13
C ARG A 36 0.87 -4.77 -0.57
N SER A 37 0.67 -4.07 -1.71
CA SER A 37 1.64 -3.12 -2.26
C SER A 37 1.93 -1.97 -1.29
N PHE A 38 0.94 -1.50 -0.55
CA PHE A 38 1.08 -0.37 0.38
C PHE A 38 1.03 -0.78 1.85
N SER A 39 1.19 -2.08 2.16
CA SER A 39 1.08 -2.65 3.51
C SER A 39 1.90 -1.89 4.57
N THR A 40 3.10 -1.46 4.21
CA THR A 40 4.00 -0.70 5.10
C THR A 40 3.49 0.70 5.41
N LEU A 41 3.00 1.43 4.40
CA LEU A 41 2.40 2.76 4.57
C LEU A 41 1.07 2.69 5.31
N LEU A 42 0.34 1.59 5.14
CA LEU A 42 -0.91 1.30 5.82
C LEU A 42 -0.72 0.67 7.20
N PHE A 43 0.52 0.39 7.61
CA PHE A 43 0.85 -0.30 8.87
C PHE A 43 0.07 -1.63 9.06
N LEU A 44 -0.22 -2.32 7.96
CA LEU A 44 -0.87 -3.62 7.97
C LEU A 44 0.18 -4.70 8.21
N SER A 45 -0.08 -5.60 9.17
CA SER A 45 0.70 -6.82 9.29
C SER A 45 0.48 -7.70 8.05
N PRO A 46 1.47 -8.51 7.63
CA PRO A 46 1.28 -9.43 6.52
C PRO A 46 0.08 -10.37 6.74
N PHE A 47 -0.72 -10.60 5.70
CA PHE A 47 -1.85 -11.53 5.71
C PHE A 47 -2.01 -12.20 4.33
N GLU A 48 -2.60 -13.40 4.32
CA GLU A 48 -2.78 -14.19 3.11
C GLU A 48 -4.06 -13.77 2.36
N LEU A 49 -4.20 -14.17 1.09
CA LEU A 49 -5.41 -13.87 0.31
C LEU A 49 -6.63 -14.56 0.93
N GLU A 50 -6.43 -15.77 1.45
CA GLU A 50 -7.38 -16.59 2.19
C GLU A 50 -7.95 -15.84 3.39
N ASP A 51 -7.10 -15.12 4.13
CA ASP A 51 -7.50 -14.31 5.28
C ASP A 51 -8.43 -13.17 4.85
N LEU A 52 -8.12 -12.50 3.73
CA LEU A 52 -8.96 -11.44 3.18
C LEU A 52 -10.30 -12.00 2.69
N VAL A 53 -10.30 -13.13 1.99
CA VAL A 53 -11.54 -13.79 1.53
C VAL A 53 -12.41 -14.16 2.73
N ALA A 54 -11.82 -14.76 3.76
CA ALA A 54 -12.53 -15.09 4.99
C ALA A 54 -13.09 -13.85 5.69
N ALA A 55 -12.32 -12.76 5.76
CA ALA A 55 -12.73 -11.49 6.35
C ALA A 55 -13.91 -10.86 5.58
N VAL A 56 -13.83 -10.80 4.25
CA VAL A 56 -14.89 -10.24 3.38
C VAL A 56 -16.17 -11.06 3.47
N LYS A 57 -16.09 -12.40 3.52
CA LYS A 57 -17.26 -13.28 3.64
C LYS A 57 -17.82 -13.35 5.07
N SER A 58 -17.03 -12.96 6.08
CA SER A 58 -17.44 -13.03 7.48
C SER A 58 -18.65 -12.13 7.77
N LYS A 59 -19.61 -12.68 8.52
CA LYS A 59 -20.75 -11.94 9.09
C LYS A 59 -20.49 -11.43 10.50
N ILE A 60 -19.31 -11.70 11.04
CA ILE A 60 -18.87 -11.34 12.40
C ILE A 60 -17.65 -10.40 12.28
N PRO A 61 -17.48 -9.43 13.19
CA PRO A 61 -16.30 -8.58 13.21
C PRO A 61 -14.98 -9.35 13.14
N SER A 62 -14.09 -8.89 12.26
CA SER A 62 -12.76 -9.45 12.06
C SER A 62 -11.73 -8.36 12.30
N VAL A 63 -10.73 -8.64 13.14
CA VAL A 63 -9.66 -7.68 13.46
C VAL A 63 -8.88 -7.27 12.21
N LEU A 64 -8.63 -8.21 11.28
CA LEU A 64 -7.99 -7.90 10.00
C LEU A 64 -8.82 -6.90 9.21
N PHE A 65 -10.13 -7.14 9.09
CA PHE A 65 -11.01 -6.29 8.31
C PHE A 65 -11.18 -4.90 8.94
N ASP A 66 -11.33 -4.85 10.26
CA ASP A 66 -11.36 -3.59 11.01
C ASP A 66 -10.04 -2.82 10.81
N SER A 67 -8.89 -3.50 10.85
CA SER A 67 -7.58 -2.88 10.67
C SER A 67 -7.40 -2.32 9.26
N ILE A 68 -7.80 -3.06 8.22
CA ILE A 68 -7.78 -2.59 6.83
C ILE A 68 -8.55 -1.29 6.70
N HIS A 69 -9.80 -1.24 7.18
CA HIS A 69 -10.62 -0.04 7.08
C HIS A 69 -10.04 1.14 7.86
N VAL A 70 -9.59 0.92 9.09
CA VAL A 70 -8.95 1.97 9.89
C VAL A 70 -7.72 2.53 9.19
N SER A 71 -6.83 1.67 8.68
CA SER A 71 -5.61 2.09 7.99
C SER A 71 -5.89 2.90 6.73
N ILE A 72 -6.86 2.48 5.92
CA ILE A 72 -7.27 3.23 4.72
C ILE A 72 -7.86 4.58 5.14
N LEU A 73 -8.80 4.61 6.09
CA LEU A 73 -9.45 5.84 6.54
C LEU A 73 -8.47 6.82 7.20
N GLN A 74 -7.46 6.34 7.92
CA GLN A 74 -6.39 7.18 8.46
C GLN A 74 -5.55 7.82 7.34
N THR A 75 -5.33 7.10 6.24
CA THR A 75 -4.64 7.63 5.06
C THR A 75 -5.51 8.67 4.35
N LEU A 76 -6.80 8.36 4.15
CA LEU A 76 -7.78 9.27 3.57
C LEU A 76 -7.98 10.53 4.43
N ARG A 77 -7.92 10.43 5.76
CA ARG A 77 -7.94 11.60 6.67
C ARG A 77 -6.84 12.60 6.31
N LYS A 78 -5.60 12.13 6.16
CA LYS A 78 -4.45 12.99 5.79
C LYS A 78 -4.67 13.62 4.42
N HIS A 79 -5.23 12.85 3.48
CA HIS A 79 -5.57 13.37 2.16
C HIS A 79 -6.69 14.43 2.21
N LEU A 80 -7.73 14.22 3.02
CA LEU A 80 -8.78 15.21 3.26
C LEU A 80 -8.22 16.49 3.90
N GLU A 81 -7.31 16.37 4.87
CA GLU A 81 -6.64 17.52 5.49
C GLU A 81 -5.88 18.34 4.44
N PHE A 82 -5.13 17.66 3.56
CA PHE A 82 -4.46 18.29 2.42
C PHE A 82 -5.46 18.98 1.49
N LEU A 83 -6.50 18.27 1.00
CA LEU A 83 -7.51 18.84 0.10
C LEU A 83 -8.25 20.03 0.71
N SER A 84 -8.54 19.97 2.02
CA SER A 84 -9.17 21.07 2.75
C SER A 84 -8.27 22.30 2.79
N ASN A 85 -6.96 22.12 2.96
CA ASN A 85 -5.99 23.23 2.91
C ASN A 85 -5.89 23.84 1.50
N GLU A 86 -6.07 23.02 0.46
CA GLU A 86 -6.18 23.47 -0.94
C GLU A 86 -7.56 24.09 -1.29
N GLY A 87 -8.49 24.17 -0.33
CA GLY A 87 -9.78 24.85 -0.48
C GLY A 87 -10.96 23.96 -0.90
N CYS A 88 -10.79 22.63 -0.93
CA CYS A 88 -11.85 21.69 -1.27
C CYS A 88 -12.95 21.66 -0.21
N GLN A 89 -14.14 22.18 -0.57
CA GLN A 89 -15.26 22.32 0.37
C GLN A 89 -15.81 20.98 0.88
N SER A 90 -15.89 19.95 0.02
CA SER A 90 -16.37 18.62 0.44
C SER A 90 -15.45 18.01 1.49
N ALA A 91 -14.13 18.15 1.32
CA ALA A 91 -13.15 17.68 2.29
C ALA A 91 -13.28 18.40 3.64
N SER A 92 -13.41 19.74 3.62
CA SER A 92 -13.64 20.52 4.85
C SER A 92 -14.94 20.15 5.57
N ILE A 93 -16.01 19.85 4.81
CA ILE A 93 -17.29 19.39 5.37
C ILE A 93 -17.11 18.02 6.03
N CYS A 94 -16.45 17.07 5.36
CA CYS A 94 -16.21 15.72 5.89
C CYS A 94 -15.43 15.74 7.20
N LEU A 95 -14.35 16.53 7.27
CA LEU A 95 -13.54 16.69 8.47
C LEU A 95 -14.28 17.37 9.63
N ARG A 96 -15.30 18.19 9.34
CA ARG A 96 -16.10 18.87 10.37
C ARG A 96 -17.24 18.00 10.90
N ASN A 97 -17.78 17.11 10.09
CA ASN A 97 -18.97 16.31 10.46
C ASN A 97 -18.66 15.26 11.52
N LEU A 98 -17.42 14.75 11.56
CA LEU A 98 -16.96 13.82 12.59
C LEU A 98 -15.62 14.28 13.15
N ASN A 99 -15.39 14.02 14.44
CA ASN A 99 -14.05 14.19 15.00
C ASN A 99 -13.20 12.94 14.70
N TRP A 100 -12.33 13.07 13.71
CA TRP A 100 -11.44 12.02 13.21
C TRP A 100 -10.38 11.54 14.20
N ASP A 101 -10.20 12.21 15.35
CA ASP A 101 -9.33 11.73 16.44
C ASP A 101 -9.91 10.50 17.15
N PHE A 102 -11.22 10.23 16.98
CA PHE A 102 -11.89 9.04 17.52
C PHE A 102 -11.96 7.88 16.53
N LEU A 103 -11.28 7.94 15.39
CA LEU A 103 -11.21 6.84 14.43
C LEU A 103 -10.42 5.66 15.02
N ASP A 104 -11.09 4.54 15.29
CA ASP A 104 -10.51 3.32 15.84
C ASP A 104 -11.17 2.05 15.28
N LEU A 105 -10.70 0.87 15.75
CA LEU A 105 -11.19 -0.46 15.32
C LEU A 105 -12.68 -0.73 15.61
N VAL A 106 -13.35 0.14 16.35
CA VAL A 106 -14.77 0.04 16.70
C VAL A 106 -15.60 1.09 15.96
N THR A 107 -15.09 2.32 15.85
CA THR A 107 -15.83 3.49 15.36
C THR A 107 -15.71 3.72 13.86
N TRP A 108 -14.73 3.10 13.18
CA TRP A 108 -14.46 3.27 11.75
C TRP A 108 -15.69 3.18 10.81
N PRO A 109 -16.73 2.36 11.06
CA PRO A 109 -17.87 2.29 10.14
C PRO A 109 -18.63 3.61 10.01
N MET A 110 -18.66 4.41 11.09
CA MET A 110 -19.28 5.73 11.07
C MET A 110 -18.50 6.71 10.18
N PHE A 111 -17.17 6.67 10.27
CA PHE A 111 -16.28 7.50 9.44
C PHE A 111 -16.33 7.11 7.97
N MET A 112 -16.34 5.80 7.69
CA MET A 112 -16.53 5.29 6.35
C MET A 112 -17.88 5.74 5.75
N ALA A 113 -18.97 5.56 6.50
CA ALA A 113 -20.30 5.94 6.03
C ALA A 113 -20.39 7.43 5.70
N GLU A 114 -19.85 8.30 6.57
CA GLU A 114 -19.80 9.74 6.34
C GLU A 114 -18.92 10.10 5.13
N TYR A 115 -17.77 9.45 4.98
CA TYR A 115 -16.88 9.62 3.83
C TYR A 115 -17.60 9.28 2.52
N LEU A 116 -18.24 8.11 2.46
CA LEU A 116 -18.98 7.64 1.28
C LEU A 116 -20.21 8.52 0.99
N LEU A 117 -20.88 9.08 2.00
CA LEU A 117 -22.00 10.00 1.80
C LEU A 117 -21.56 11.25 1.03
N ILE A 118 -20.38 11.77 1.34
CA ILE A 118 -19.86 13.03 0.78
C ILE A 118 -19.17 12.78 -0.57
N HIS A 119 -18.34 11.74 -0.66
CA HIS A 119 -17.47 11.48 -1.82
C HIS A 119 -18.02 10.36 -2.73
N GLY A 120 -18.60 9.32 -2.14
CA GLY A 120 -19.11 8.13 -2.84
C GLY A 120 -20.49 8.32 -3.49
N SER A 121 -20.53 9.08 -4.60
CA SER A 121 -21.78 9.36 -5.32
C SER A 121 -22.60 8.11 -5.71
N GLY A 122 -21.95 6.97 -5.96
CA GLY A 122 -22.58 5.68 -6.27
C GLY A 122 -23.17 4.93 -5.06
N PHE A 123 -22.79 5.30 -3.84
CA PHE A 123 -23.23 4.62 -2.61
C PHE A 123 -24.37 5.33 -1.88
N LYS A 124 -24.77 6.52 -2.35
CA LYS A 124 -25.81 7.35 -1.72
C LYS A 124 -27.17 6.66 -1.57
N THR A 125 -27.50 5.68 -2.41
CA THR A 125 -28.76 4.94 -2.34
C THR A 125 -28.65 3.64 -1.54
N SER A 126 -27.44 3.11 -1.35
CA SER A 126 -27.21 1.83 -0.65
C SER A 126 -27.25 2.00 0.87
N PHE A 127 -26.99 3.21 1.37
CA PHE A 127 -27.08 3.59 2.77
C PHE A 127 -28.30 4.49 2.96
N ASP A 128 -29.48 3.88 2.99
CA ASP A 128 -30.75 4.59 3.06
C ASP A 128 -30.87 5.36 4.40
N GLY A 129 -30.70 6.69 4.33
CA GLY A 129 -31.25 7.72 5.24
C GLY A 129 -30.91 7.72 6.73
N ASN A 130 -30.32 6.67 7.29
CA ASN A 130 -29.93 6.61 8.70
C ASN A 130 -28.41 6.70 8.81
N HIS A 131 -27.93 7.86 9.29
CA HIS A 131 -26.55 8.25 9.62
C HIS A 131 -25.79 7.32 10.60
N LEU A 132 -26.30 6.12 10.88
CA LEU A 132 -25.77 5.25 11.92
C LEU A 132 -25.55 3.84 11.36
N MET A 133 -24.68 3.71 10.36
CA MET A 133 -24.16 2.41 9.99
C MET A 133 -23.33 1.87 11.17
N VAL A 134 -23.92 0.96 11.94
CA VAL A 134 -23.23 0.33 13.09
C VAL A 134 -22.31 -0.76 12.56
N ARG A 135 -21.18 -0.97 13.23
CA ARG A 135 -20.20 -2.03 12.90
C ARG A 135 -20.87 -3.37 12.55
N THR A 136 -21.84 -3.80 13.35
CA THR A 136 -22.56 -5.06 13.13
C THR A 136 -23.36 -5.12 11.83
N ASP A 137 -23.84 -3.98 11.32
CA ASP A 137 -24.66 -3.92 10.11
C ASP A 137 -23.81 -3.96 8.85
N TYR A 138 -22.57 -3.45 8.93
CA TYR A 138 -21.59 -3.58 7.87
C TYR A 138 -21.18 -5.04 7.63
N TYR A 139 -20.86 -5.79 8.68
CA TYR A 139 -20.48 -7.20 8.53
C TYR A 139 -21.61 -8.09 7.97
N LYS A 140 -22.87 -7.72 8.16
CA LYS A 140 -24.03 -8.43 7.59
C LYS A 140 -24.23 -8.19 6.09
N GLN A 141 -23.56 -7.20 5.50
CA GLN A 141 -23.69 -6.90 4.08
C GLN A 141 -23.17 -8.05 3.20
N PRO A 142 -23.63 -8.16 1.94
CA PRO A 142 -23.07 -9.09 0.97
C PRO A 142 -21.57 -8.85 0.75
N ALA A 143 -20.83 -9.91 0.46
CA ALA A 143 -19.39 -9.85 0.16
C ALA A 143 -19.09 -8.86 -0.99
N ILE A 144 -19.92 -8.89 -2.03
CA ILE A 144 -19.86 -7.97 -3.18
C ILE A 144 -19.84 -6.51 -2.72
N LEU A 145 -20.82 -6.10 -1.90
CA LEU A 145 -20.92 -4.71 -1.45
C LEU A 145 -19.73 -4.30 -0.57
N LYS A 146 -19.29 -5.17 0.35
CA LYS A 146 -18.10 -4.89 1.17
C LYS A 146 -16.86 -4.66 0.30
N LEU A 147 -16.75 -5.42 -0.78
CA LEU A 147 -15.62 -5.35 -1.69
C LEU A 147 -15.68 -4.13 -2.61
N GLU A 148 -16.86 -3.78 -3.13
CA GLU A 148 -17.08 -2.53 -3.88
C GLU A 148 -16.69 -1.31 -3.05
N ILE A 149 -17.06 -1.30 -1.76
CA ILE A 149 -16.68 -0.24 -0.83
C ILE A 149 -15.16 -0.21 -0.63
N LEU A 150 -14.53 -1.36 -0.37
CA LEU A 150 -13.08 -1.42 -0.20
C LEU A 150 -12.33 -0.98 -1.45
N GLN A 151 -12.79 -1.38 -2.64
CA GLN A 151 -12.21 -0.97 -3.90
C GLN A 151 -12.29 0.55 -4.07
N TYR A 152 -13.47 1.13 -3.87
CA TYR A 152 -13.65 2.58 -3.93
C TYR A 152 -12.70 3.32 -2.96
N LEU A 153 -12.60 2.85 -1.71
CA LEU A 153 -11.71 3.45 -0.72
C LEU A 153 -10.23 3.29 -1.10
N CYS A 154 -9.85 2.15 -1.69
CA CYS A 154 -8.49 1.93 -2.19
C CYS A 154 -8.16 2.87 -3.35
N ASP A 155 -9.09 3.09 -4.27
CA ASP A 155 -8.91 3.98 -5.41
C ASP A 155 -8.69 5.43 -4.94
N ASP A 156 -9.53 5.93 -4.02
CA ASP A 156 -9.37 7.26 -3.43
C ASP A 156 -8.07 7.34 -2.58
N MET A 157 -7.68 6.26 -1.91
CA MET A 157 -6.46 6.19 -1.11
C MET A 157 -5.19 6.30 -1.97
N ILE A 158 -5.19 5.73 -3.18
CA ILE A 158 -4.05 5.82 -4.10
C ILE A 158 -3.75 7.26 -4.49
N GLU A 159 -4.75 8.15 -4.50
CA GLU A 159 -4.57 9.58 -4.75
C GLU A 159 -4.00 10.36 -3.56
N ALA A 160 -3.83 9.74 -2.39
CA ALA A 160 -3.18 10.36 -1.26
C ALA A 160 -1.68 10.60 -1.55
N ASP A 161 -1.16 11.79 -1.25
CA ASP A 161 0.22 12.19 -1.59
C ASP A 161 1.29 11.22 -1.11
N ALA A 162 1.13 10.63 0.07
CA ALA A 162 2.07 9.64 0.60
C ALA A 162 2.12 8.37 -0.28
N ILE A 163 0.96 7.91 -0.76
CA ILE A 163 0.83 6.74 -1.63
C ILE A 163 1.34 7.09 -3.03
N ARG A 164 0.94 8.24 -3.60
CA ARG A 164 1.44 8.75 -4.89
C ARG A 164 2.95 8.90 -4.91
N SER A 165 3.53 9.44 -3.84
CA SER A 165 4.98 9.63 -3.73
C SER A 165 5.72 8.29 -3.71
N GLU A 166 5.20 7.29 -3.00
CA GLU A 166 5.75 5.94 -3.00
C GLU A 166 5.61 5.25 -4.36
N LEU A 167 4.47 5.41 -5.04
CA LEU A 167 4.25 4.88 -6.38
C LEU A 167 5.25 5.48 -7.38
N ASN A 168 5.44 6.80 -7.32
CA ASN A 168 6.43 7.50 -8.15
C ASN A 168 7.84 6.99 -7.83
N ARG A 169 8.20 6.85 -6.55
CA ARG A 169 9.49 6.31 -6.12
C ARG A 169 9.76 4.94 -6.73
N ARG A 170 8.79 4.01 -6.70
CA ARG A 170 8.94 2.67 -7.30
C ARG A 170 9.08 2.71 -8.83
N SER A 171 8.34 3.61 -9.48
CA SER A 171 8.37 3.78 -10.94
C SER A 171 9.73 4.32 -11.42
N LEU A 172 10.29 5.30 -10.71
CA LEU A 172 11.62 5.86 -10.99
C LEU A 172 12.73 4.80 -10.94
N VAL A 173 12.64 3.83 -10.02
CA VAL A 173 13.63 2.74 -9.96
C VAL A 173 13.49 1.78 -11.14
N THR A 174 12.27 1.57 -11.64
CA THR A 174 12.02 0.71 -12.80
C THR A 174 12.50 1.35 -14.10
N GLU A 175 12.38 2.68 -14.23
CA GLU A 175 12.87 3.42 -15.40
C GLU A 175 14.40 3.54 -15.45
N THR A 176 15.07 3.60 -14.29
CA THR A 176 16.54 3.63 -14.22
C THR A 176 17.18 2.29 -14.64
N GLY A 177 16.38 1.20 -14.72
CA GLY A 177 16.80 -0.09 -15.25
C GLY A 177 16.90 -0.17 -16.79
N MET A 178 16.50 0.87 -17.52
CA MET A 178 16.64 0.94 -18.99
C MET A 178 17.11 2.33 -19.46
N GLY A 179 18.43 2.51 -19.54
CA GLY A 179 19.04 3.50 -20.45
C GLY A 179 19.87 4.59 -19.78
N PHE A 180 21.16 4.62 -20.15
CA PHE A 180 22.09 5.73 -19.99
C PHE A 180 21.51 7.05 -20.53
N ASP A 181 21.45 8.11 -19.74
CA ASP A 181 22.43 9.23 -19.76
C ASP A 181 22.02 10.37 -18.82
N GLN A 182 22.95 10.69 -17.94
CA GLN A 182 23.29 11.95 -17.28
C GLN A 182 22.34 13.19 -17.33
N ASN A 183 22.30 13.86 -16.17
CA ASN A 183 22.48 15.32 -16.01
C ASN A 183 21.33 16.16 -15.40
N ILE A 184 20.59 15.65 -14.40
CA ILE A 184 19.72 16.49 -13.52
C ILE A 184 19.93 16.22 -12.02
N TYR A 185 20.95 15.43 -11.62
CA TYR A 185 21.07 14.97 -10.23
C TYR A 185 21.89 15.87 -9.27
N PHE A 186 22.24 17.11 -9.63
CA PHE A 186 23.07 17.95 -8.73
C PHE A 186 22.35 19.05 -7.94
N ASP A 187 21.06 19.34 -8.19
CA ASP A 187 20.45 20.57 -7.64
C ASP A 187 19.40 20.43 -6.52
N ILE A 188 19.01 19.21 -6.11
CA ILE A 188 18.00 19.06 -5.04
C ILE A 188 18.59 18.63 -3.68
N CYS A 189 19.70 17.87 -3.66
CA CYS A 189 20.28 17.38 -2.40
C CYS A 189 21.29 18.32 -1.72
N LYS A 190 21.79 19.38 -2.39
CA LYS A 190 22.71 20.35 -1.76
C LYS A 190 22.05 21.36 -0.82
N LYS A 191 20.70 21.46 -0.78
CA LYS A 191 20.03 22.54 -0.04
C LYS A 191 19.77 22.30 1.45
N ARG A 192 20.23 21.18 2.04
CA ARG A 192 20.18 20.95 3.50
C ARG A 192 21.53 20.91 4.21
N LYS A 193 22.65 21.19 3.53
CA LYS A 193 23.98 21.14 4.16
C LYS A 193 24.80 22.42 3.98
N ALA A 194 24.16 23.57 4.10
CA ALA A 194 24.81 24.88 4.14
C ALA A 194 24.44 25.66 5.41
N VAL A 195 24.73 25.09 6.59
CA VAL A 195 24.98 25.85 7.83
C VAL A 195 26.12 25.17 8.59
N MET A 196 27.31 25.80 8.51
CA MET A 196 28.46 25.77 9.45
C MET A 196 29.36 24.51 9.56
N ASN A 197 30.45 24.51 8.77
CA ASN A 197 31.90 24.56 9.12
C ASN A 197 32.30 24.29 10.61
N VAL A 198 33.43 23.67 10.99
CA VAL A 198 34.79 23.52 10.41
C VAL A 198 35.59 22.49 11.22
N SER A 199 36.51 21.73 10.61
CA SER A 199 37.92 21.56 11.04
C SER A 199 38.61 20.32 10.44
N GLY A 200 39.65 20.56 9.62
CA GLY A 200 40.97 19.93 9.76
C GLY A 200 41.23 18.56 9.12
N GLY A 201 42.17 18.54 8.15
CA GLY A 201 43.12 17.43 8.01
C GLY A 201 43.15 16.73 6.65
N SER A 202 44.23 17.00 5.89
CA SER A 202 44.65 16.35 4.64
C SER A 202 45.13 14.90 4.86
N CYS A 203 44.90 14.01 3.90
CA CYS A 203 45.95 13.31 3.10
C CYS A 203 45.35 12.21 2.21
N LEU A 204 45.86 12.13 0.99
CA LEU A 204 45.46 11.21 -0.09
C LEU A 204 45.92 9.77 0.16
N SER A 205 45.10 8.82 -0.24
CA SER A 205 45.51 7.48 -0.69
C SER A 205 44.50 7.02 -1.73
N GLU A 206 44.92 6.94 -2.99
CA GLU A 206 44.15 6.35 -4.08
C GLU A 206 44.09 4.84 -3.86
N GLU A 207 42.90 4.33 -3.55
CA GLU A 207 42.56 2.93 -3.77
C GLU A 207 41.31 2.87 -4.66
N ILE A 208 41.44 2.02 -5.68
CA ILE A 208 40.60 1.84 -6.86
C ILE A 208 39.12 1.74 -6.49
N MET A 209 38.30 2.69 -6.96
CA MET A 209 36.84 2.59 -6.91
C MET A 209 36.38 1.52 -7.92
N ASP A 210 36.05 0.34 -7.42
CA ASP A 210 35.10 -0.55 -8.08
C ASP A 210 33.70 -0.05 -7.72
N ASP A 211 33.25 1.00 -8.41
CA ASP A 211 31.90 1.56 -8.27
C ASP A 211 30.91 0.65 -9.02
N ALA A 212 30.72 -0.56 -8.50
CA ALA A 212 29.49 -1.29 -8.72
C ALA A 212 28.40 -0.54 -7.96
N THR A 213 27.81 0.46 -8.60
CA THR A 213 26.70 1.22 -8.04
C THR A 213 25.54 0.25 -7.83
N ASP A 214 25.44 -0.26 -6.60
CA ASP A 214 24.36 -1.12 -6.15
C ASP A 214 23.02 -0.39 -6.38
N TRP A 215 22.10 -1.03 -7.12
CA TRP A 215 20.78 -0.47 -7.40
C TRP A 215 19.81 -0.64 -6.23
N ASN A 216 20.25 -1.28 -5.15
CA ASN A 216 19.47 -1.44 -3.94
C ASN A 216 19.39 -0.14 -3.13
N SER A 217 18.30 0.01 -2.39
CA SER A 217 17.97 1.17 -1.56
C SER A 217 18.94 1.30 -0.36
N ASP A 218 19.46 2.51 -0.12
CA ASP A 218 20.26 2.84 1.07
C ASP A 218 19.44 2.91 2.37
N GLU A 219 18.11 2.83 2.26
CA GLU A 219 17.17 2.87 3.38
C GLU A 219 16.38 1.56 3.47
N CYS A 220 16.14 1.10 4.70
CA CYS A 220 15.27 -0.04 4.96
C CYS A 220 13.84 0.25 4.47
N CYS A 221 13.30 -0.62 3.62
CA CYS A 221 11.97 -0.47 3.04
C CYS A 221 10.86 -0.36 4.12
N LEU A 222 11.06 -0.99 5.28
CA LEU A 222 10.10 -1.06 6.38
C LEU A 222 10.20 0.13 7.36
N CYS A 223 11.39 0.45 7.84
CA CYS A 223 11.57 1.49 8.86
C CYS A 223 12.06 2.84 8.32
N LYS A 224 12.42 2.93 7.03
CA LYS A 224 12.95 4.13 6.38
C LYS A 224 14.19 4.72 7.06
N MET A 225 14.96 3.85 7.73
CA MET A 225 16.24 4.19 8.32
C MET A 225 17.36 3.50 7.55
N ASP A 226 18.47 4.21 7.43
CA ASP A 226 19.76 3.70 6.99
C ASP A 226 20.38 2.75 8.04
N GLY A 227 21.36 1.95 7.63
CA GLY A 227 22.04 1.01 8.52
C GLY A 227 22.58 -0.22 7.82
N ASN A 228 22.62 -1.35 8.53
CA ASN A 228 23.04 -2.62 7.98
C ASN A 228 21.86 -3.32 7.29
N LEU A 229 21.80 -3.19 5.97
CA LEU A 229 20.69 -3.65 5.16
C LEU A 229 21.04 -4.92 4.38
N ILE A 230 20.05 -5.77 4.20
CA ILE A 230 20.05 -6.93 3.32
C ILE A 230 19.39 -6.48 2.01
N CYS A 231 20.12 -6.61 0.92
CA CYS A 231 19.64 -6.30 -0.43
C CYS A 231 18.84 -7.49 -0.98
N CYS A 232 17.68 -7.22 -1.59
CA CYS A 232 16.96 -8.22 -2.36
C CYS A 232 17.62 -8.41 -3.73
N ASP A 233 17.81 -9.66 -4.16
CA ASP A 233 18.40 -9.97 -5.47
C ASP A 233 17.37 -9.90 -6.61
N GLY A 234 16.08 -9.80 -6.28
CA GLY A 234 14.98 -9.69 -7.25
C GLY A 234 14.43 -8.29 -7.44
N CYS A 235 14.77 -7.33 -6.57
CA CYS A 235 14.21 -5.98 -6.60
C CYS A 235 15.14 -4.98 -5.88
N PRO A 236 14.99 -3.67 -6.09
CA PRO A 236 15.87 -2.65 -5.50
C PRO A 236 15.63 -2.43 -3.99
N ALA A 237 14.80 -3.23 -3.34
CA ALA A 237 14.50 -3.05 -1.94
C ALA A 237 15.66 -3.55 -1.06
N ALA A 238 15.81 -2.92 0.10
CA ALA A 238 16.77 -3.31 1.12
C ALA A 238 16.10 -3.32 2.51
N PHE A 239 16.54 -4.18 3.40
CA PHE A 239 15.86 -4.44 4.67
C PHE A 239 16.83 -4.71 5.82
N HIS A 240 16.55 -4.18 7.01
CA HIS A 240 17.24 -4.68 8.21
C HIS A 240 16.83 -6.13 8.49
N SER A 241 17.78 -6.98 8.90
CA SER A 241 17.51 -8.37 9.34
C SER A 241 16.37 -8.45 10.35
N ARG A 242 16.38 -7.55 11.34
CA ARG A 242 15.32 -7.41 12.34
C ARG A 242 13.97 -6.98 11.76
N CYS A 243 13.96 -6.13 10.73
CA CYS A 243 12.72 -5.67 10.13
C CYS A 243 12.03 -6.78 9.33
N VAL A 244 12.79 -7.68 8.69
CA VAL A 244 12.24 -8.86 7.99
C VAL A 244 12.17 -10.12 8.86
N GLY A 245 12.50 -10.03 10.16
CA GLY A 245 12.40 -11.14 11.10
C GLY A 245 13.44 -12.26 10.88
N ILE A 246 14.54 -11.96 10.18
CA ILE A 246 15.63 -12.91 9.92
C ILE A 246 16.68 -12.76 11.02
N ALA A 247 17.12 -13.88 11.60
CA ALA A 247 18.29 -13.86 12.48
C ALA A 247 19.53 -13.56 11.62
N SER A 248 20.36 -12.61 12.03
CA SER A 248 21.54 -12.19 11.24
C SER A 248 22.47 -13.35 10.89
N ASP A 249 22.44 -14.43 11.67
CA ASP A 249 23.27 -15.63 11.50
C ASP A 249 22.65 -16.70 10.58
N SER A 250 21.44 -16.46 10.05
CA SER A 250 20.68 -17.39 9.21
C SER A 250 20.40 -16.87 7.81
N LEU A 251 21.20 -15.92 7.31
CA LEU A 251 21.14 -15.55 5.90
C LEU A 251 21.60 -16.75 5.06
N PRO A 252 20.84 -17.16 4.03
CA PRO A 252 21.26 -18.25 3.16
C PRO A 252 22.58 -17.91 2.48
N GLU A 253 23.46 -18.91 2.32
CA GLU A 253 24.59 -18.78 1.41
C GLU A 253 24.04 -18.79 -0.03
N GLY A 254 23.81 -17.61 -0.60
CA GLY A 254 23.26 -17.42 -1.95
C GLY A 254 22.22 -16.31 -2.01
N ASP A 255 21.46 -16.29 -3.11
CA ASP A 255 20.48 -15.24 -3.38
C ASP A 255 19.38 -15.17 -2.30
N TRP A 256 19.06 -13.96 -1.87
CA TRP A 256 17.98 -13.65 -0.95
C TRP A 256 16.90 -12.81 -1.65
N TYR A 257 15.65 -13.25 -1.51
CA TYR A 257 14.48 -12.55 -2.05
C TYR A 257 13.59 -12.07 -0.90
N CYS A 258 13.19 -10.80 -0.97
CA CYS A 258 12.28 -10.24 0.02
C CYS A 258 10.87 -10.86 -0.10
N PRO A 259 10.08 -10.90 0.99
CA PRO A 259 8.76 -11.53 1.03
C PRO A 259 7.65 -10.73 0.30
N GLU A 260 8.00 -9.90 -0.67
CA GLU A 260 7.08 -9.07 -1.47
C GLU A 260 6.28 -9.91 -2.47
#